data_AF-A0A058ZUA6-F1
#
_entry.id   AF-A0A058ZUA6-F1
#
_cell.length_a   1.000
_cell.length_b   1.000
_cell.length_c   1.000
_cell.angle_alpha   90.00
_cell.angle_beta   90.00
_cell.angle_gamma   90.00
#
_symmetry.space_group_name_H-M   'P 1'
#
loop_
_entity.id
_entity.type
_entity.pdbx_description
1 polymer ?
#
loop_
_entity_poly.entity_id
_entity_poly.type
_entity_poly.pdbx_seq_one_letter_code
_entity_poly.pdbx_strand_id
1 'polypeptide(L)'
;INSDLLNNPDAVATDPVISFKTALWFWMTPQSPKPSCHDVVTGQWQPSAADTAAGRVPGYGVITNIINGGIECGKGSNAQVEDRIGFYKRYCDLLTVGYGNNLDCYTQQPFA
;
A
#
# COMPACT_ATOMS: atom_id res chain seq x y z
N ILE A 1 -17.98 -4.94 4.54
CA ILE A 1 -17.90 -5.34 5.98
C ILE A 1 -19.27 -5.37 6.70
N ASN A 2 -20.39 -5.39 5.97
CA ASN A 2 -21.76 -5.38 6.50
C ASN A 2 -22.05 -4.29 7.55
N SER A 3 -21.62 -3.06 7.27
CA SER A 3 -21.88 -1.86 8.07
C SER A 3 -22.16 -0.71 7.11
N ASP A 4 -23.15 0.13 7.44
CA ASP A 4 -23.47 1.32 6.64
C ASP A 4 -22.55 2.47 7.00
N LEU A 5 -21.38 2.50 6.36
CA LEU A 5 -20.39 3.57 6.54
C LEU A 5 -20.68 4.80 5.69
N LEU A 6 -21.68 4.75 4.80
CA LEU A 6 -22.07 5.91 4.00
C LEU A 6 -22.90 6.88 4.84
N ASN A 7 -23.85 6.35 5.62
CA ASN A 7 -24.68 7.16 6.52
C ASN A 7 -24.11 7.29 7.94
N ASN A 8 -23.14 6.44 8.32
CA ASN A 8 -22.45 6.53 9.62
C ASN A 8 -20.92 6.35 9.47
N PRO A 9 -20.21 7.33 8.90
CA PRO A 9 -18.76 7.24 8.73
C PRO A 9 -17.98 7.26 10.05
N ASP A 10 -18.52 7.90 11.10
CA ASP A 10 -17.86 8.01 12.42
C ASP A 10 -17.63 6.66 13.09
N ALA A 11 -18.35 5.61 12.66
CA ALA A 11 -18.10 4.24 13.08
C ALA A 11 -16.64 3.79 12.82
N VAL A 12 -15.99 4.31 11.78
CA VAL A 12 -14.58 4.01 11.47
C VAL A 12 -13.63 4.56 12.55
N ALA A 13 -14.02 5.66 13.19
CA ALA A 13 -13.23 6.33 14.22
C ALA A 13 -13.62 5.92 15.66
N THR A 14 -14.81 5.35 15.84
CA THR A 14 -15.38 5.10 17.18
C THR A 14 -15.56 3.62 17.51
N ASP A 15 -15.66 2.73 16.52
CA ASP A 15 -15.70 1.28 16.74
C ASP A 15 -14.35 0.66 16.32
N PRO A 16 -13.57 0.09 17.26
CA PRO A 16 -12.24 -0.43 16.96
C PRO A 16 -12.28 -1.64 16.01
N VAL A 17 -13.32 -2.47 16.05
CA VAL A 17 -13.46 -3.63 15.16
C VAL A 17 -13.77 -3.16 13.75
N ILE A 18 -14.66 -2.17 13.60
CA ILE A 18 -14.94 -1.55 12.29
C ILE A 18 -13.67 -0.87 11.75
N SER A 19 -12.93 -0.15 12.60
CA SER A 19 -11.68 0.53 12.24
C SER A 19 -10.64 -0.43 11.63
N PHE A 20 -10.38 -1.57 12.29
CA PHE A 20 -9.47 -2.57 11.72
C PHE A 20 -10.05 -3.26 10.47
N LYS A 21 -11.36 -3.51 10.44
CA LYS A 21 -12.02 -4.13 9.28
C LYS A 21 -11.92 -3.26 8.03
N THR A 22 -12.00 -1.93 8.14
CA THR A 22 -11.85 -1.04 6.97
C THR A 22 -10.41 -0.99 6.48
N ALA A 23 -9.42 -0.98 7.38
CA ALA A 23 -8.00 -1.07 7.00
C ALA A 23 -7.70 -2.40 6.28
N LEU A 24 -8.18 -3.53 6.80
CA LEU A 24 -8.06 -4.84 6.15
C LEU A 24 -8.82 -4.88 4.82
N TRP A 25 -10.03 -4.33 4.77
CA TRP A 25 -10.80 -4.23 3.52
C TRP A 25 -10.00 -3.48 2.44
N PHE A 26 -9.40 -2.34 2.77
CA PHE A 26 -8.55 -1.60 1.83
C PHE A 26 -7.34 -2.44 1.39
N TRP A 27 -6.67 -3.10 2.34
CA TRP A 27 -5.48 -3.91 2.07
C TRP A 27 -5.74 -5.11 1.14
N MET A 28 -6.91 -5.75 1.29
CA MET A 28 -7.29 -6.98 0.59
C MET A 28 -8.05 -6.75 -0.72
N THR A 29 -8.58 -5.55 -0.96
CA THR A 29 -9.50 -5.30 -2.10
C THR A 29 -8.75 -4.63 -3.25
N PRO A 30 -8.58 -5.29 -4.42
CA PRO A 30 -8.05 -4.63 -5.60
C PRO A 30 -9.00 -3.55 -6.09
N GLN A 31 -8.45 -2.44 -6.60
CA GLN A 31 -9.21 -1.34 -7.18
C GLN A 31 -8.56 -0.97 -8.51
N SER A 32 -9.03 -1.61 -9.60
CA SER A 32 -8.42 -1.49 -10.93
C SER A 32 -8.14 -0.02 -11.30
N PRO A 33 -6.91 0.30 -11.75
CA PRO A 33 -5.84 -0.61 -12.16
C PRO A 33 -4.93 -1.13 -11.03
N LYS A 34 -5.18 -0.73 -9.77
CA LYS A 34 -4.35 -1.13 -8.62
C LYS A 34 -4.64 -2.59 -8.22
N PRO A 35 -3.61 -3.43 -8.03
CA PRO A 35 -3.80 -4.71 -7.35
C PRO A 35 -4.11 -4.47 -5.87
N SER A 36 -4.46 -5.54 -5.15
CA SER A 36 -4.52 -5.45 -3.69
C SER A 36 -3.10 -5.34 -3.11
N CYS A 37 -2.93 -4.64 -1.99
CA CYS A 37 -1.66 -4.64 -1.27
C CYS A 37 -1.26 -6.06 -0.84
N HIS A 38 -2.25 -6.88 -0.52
CA HIS A 38 -2.08 -8.28 -0.16
C HIS A 38 -1.42 -9.10 -1.28
N ASP A 39 -1.92 -9.00 -2.52
CA ASP A 39 -1.35 -9.76 -3.64
C ASP A 39 0.09 -9.34 -3.94
N VAL A 40 0.44 -8.07 -3.73
CA VAL A 40 1.82 -7.59 -3.86
C VAL A 40 2.72 -8.24 -2.81
N VAL A 41 2.39 -8.14 -1.52
CA VAL A 41 3.29 -8.61 -0.44
C VAL A 41 3.41 -10.13 -0.40
N THR A 42 2.40 -10.86 -0.88
CA THR A 42 2.40 -12.34 -0.94
C THR A 42 2.94 -12.89 -2.26
N GLY A 43 3.39 -12.02 -3.17
CA GLY A 43 3.97 -12.40 -4.46
C GLY A 43 2.98 -12.96 -5.48
N GLN A 44 1.67 -12.71 -5.30
CA GLN A 44 0.62 -13.13 -6.23
C GLN A 44 0.40 -12.12 -7.37
N TRP A 45 0.77 -10.85 -7.17
CA TRP A 45 0.69 -9.84 -8.21
C TRP A 45 1.89 -9.91 -9.17
N GLN A 46 1.60 -10.14 -10.44
CA GLN A 46 2.55 -10.03 -11.54
C GLN A 46 2.37 -8.66 -12.22
N PRO A 47 3.40 -7.79 -12.26
CA PRO A 47 3.33 -6.52 -12.97
C PRO A 47 3.01 -6.72 -14.45
N SER A 48 2.13 -5.87 -14.98
CA SER A 48 1.91 -5.78 -16.42
C SER A 48 3.11 -5.13 -17.12
N ALA A 49 3.10 -5.15 -18.46
CA ALA A 49 4.07 -4.40 -19.25
C ALA A 49 3.99 -2.88 -18.95
N ALA A 50 2.79 -2.35 -18.72
CA ALA A 50 2.58 -0.95 -18.37
C ALA A 50 3.13 -0.64 -16.96
N ASP A 51 3.00 -1.56 -16.01
CA ASP A 51 3.57 -1.41 -14.67
C ASP A 51 5.10 -1.40 -14.72
N THR A 52 5.68 -2.36 -15.45
CA THR A 52 7.14 -2.45 -15.62
C THR A 52 7.69 -1.18 -16.28
N ALA A 53 7.04 -0.68 -17.34
CA ALA A 53 7.44 0.57 -17.99
C ALA A 53 7.30 1.81 -17.08
N ALA A 54 6.34 1.76 -16.15
CA ALA A 54 6.13 2.77 -15.12
C ALA A 54 7.06 2.64 -13.90
N GLY A 55 7.97 1.66 -13.89
CA GLY A 55 8.83 1.36 -12.74
C GLY A 55 8.12 0.67 -11.58
N ARG A 56 6.84 0.32 -11.71
CA ARG A 56 6.06 -0.38 -10.68
C ARG A 56 6.41 -1.87 -10.70
N VAL A 57 7.22 -2.27 -9.73
CA VAL A 57 7.70 -3.65 -9.54
C VAL A 57 7.35 -4.17 -8.13
N PRO A 58 7.34 -5.49 -7.89
CA PRO A 58 6.92 -6.04 -6.60
C PRO A 58 7.82 -5.57 -5.46
N GLY A 59 7.21 -5.12 -4.37
CA GLY A 59 7.90 -4.61 -3.18
C GLY A 59 7.05 -3.63 -2.38
N TYR A 60 7.58 -3.14 -1.27
CA TYR A 60 6.85 -2.22 -0.38
C TYR A 60 6.57 -0.84 -1.02
N GLY A 61 7.40 -0.44 -1.98
CA GLY A 61 7.23 0.78 -2.74
C GLY A 61 5.93 0.83 -3.53
N VAL A 62 5.59 -0.24 -4.25
CA VAL A 62 4.33 -0.26 -5.02
C VAL A 62 3.10 -0.33 -4.09
N ILE A 63 3.23 -0.86 -2.87
CA ILE A 63 2.18 -0.77 -1.84
C ILE A 63 1.96 0.70 -1.43
N THR A 64 3.02 1.47 -1.24
CA THR A 64 2.91 2.92 -1.01
C THR A 64 2.22 3.61 -2.18
N ASN A 65 2.54 3.20 -3.42
CA ASN A 65 1.90 3.70 -4.63
C ASN A 65 0.39 3.39 -4.69
N ILE A 66 -0.03 2.19 -4.28
CA ILE A 66 -1.44 1.82 -4.16
C ILE A 66 -2.17 2.72 -3.17
N ILE A 67 -1.57 2.94 -1.99
CA ILE A 67 -2.14 3.72 -0.89
C ILE A 67 -2.28 5.19 -1.25
N ASN A 68 -1.22 5.85 -1.73
CA ASN A 68 -1.22 7.30 -1.94
C ASN A 68 -0.25 7.78 -3.04
N GLY A 69 -0.07 6.98 -4.09
CA GLY A 69 0.93 7.25 -5.12
C GLY A 69 0.79 8.58 -5.84
N GLY A 70 -0.44 9.07 -6.06
CA GLY A 70 -0.67 10.36 -6.71
C GLY A 70 -0.05 11.55 -5.95
N ILE A 71 0.12 11.41 -4.64
CA ILE A 71 0.75 12.41 -3.79
C ILE A 71 2.23 12.10 -3.59
N GLU A 72 2.57 10.84 -3.30
CA GLU A 72 3.87 10.46 -2.72
C GLU A 72 4.88 9.86 -3.70
N CYS A 73 4.46 9.31 -4.83
CA CYS A 73 5.32 8.54 -5.74
C CYS A 73 5.67 9.31 -7.02
N GLY A 74 6.80 8.94 -7.65
CA GLY A 74 7.26 9.51 -8.92
C GLY A 74 7.82 10.93 -8.83
N LYS A 75 8.16 11.39 -7.61
CA LYS A 75 8.58 12.77 -7.32
C LYS A 75 9.94 12.84 -6.58
N GLY A 76 10.70 11.75 -6.58
CA GLY A 76 11.92 11.64 -5.79
C GLY A 76 11.65 11.31 -4.31
N SER A 77 12.72 11.32 -3.50
CA SER A 77 12.61 11.08 -2.06
C SER A 77 11.81 12.18 -1.36
N ASN A 78 10.98 11.77 -0.39
CA ASN A 78 10.17 12.64 0.43
C ASN A 78 9.91 11.99 1.79
N ALA A 79 9.63 12.83 2.79
CA ALA A 79 9.49 12.40 4.18
C ALA A 79 8.37 11.38 4.40
N GLN A 80 7.29 11.44 3.62
CA GLN A 80 6.14 10.54 3.77
C GLN A 80 6.51 9.10 3.39
N VAL A 81 7.18 8.91 2.25
CA VAL A 81 7.64 7.59 1.82
C VAL A 81 8.74 7.06 2.75
N GLU A 82 9.67 7.90 3.20
CA GLU A 82 10.71 7.51 4.16
C GLU A 82 10.11 7.07 5.51
N ASP A 83 9.09 7.77 6.01
CA ASP A 83 8.38 7.40 7.24
C ASP A 83 7.70 6.02 7.11
N ARG A 84 7.02 5.76 5.99
CA ARG A 84 6.44 4.44 5.69
C ARG A 84 7.48 3.34 5.70
N ILE A 85 8.63 3.58 5.07
CA ILE A 85 9.75 2.63 5.02
C ILE A 85 10.35 2.42 6.42
N GLY A 86 10.44 3.49 7.22
CA GLY A 86 10.93 3.43 8.60
C GLY A 86 10.11 2.49 9.48
N PHE A 87 8.79 2.62 9.48
CA PHE A 87 7.90 1.70 10.20
C PHE A 87 8.01 0.27 9.68
N TYR A 88 8.03 0.08 8.36
CA TYR A 88 8.15 -1.23 7.75
C TYR A 88 9.45 -1.94 8.19
N LYS A 89 10.60 -1.28 8.08
CA LYS A 89 11.90 -1.83 8.53
C LYS A 89 11.87 -2.21 9.99
N ARG A 90 11.39 -1.31 10.86
CA ARG A 90 11.27 -1.59 12.30
C ARG A 90 10.44 -2.83 12.59
N TYR A 91 9.30 -3.01 11.92
CA TYR A 91 8.45 -4.19 12.15
C TYR A 91 9.04 -5.47 11.55
N CYS A 92 9.69 -5.40 10.40
CA CYS A 92 10.44 -6.52 9.85
C CYS A 92 11.56 -6.98 10.81
N ASP A 93 12.30 -6.05 11.40
CA ASP A 93 13.35 -6.34 12.39
C ASP A 93 12.79 -7.04 13.62
N LEU A 94 11.68 -6.54 14.16
CA LEU A 94 10.99 -7.14 15.31
C LEU A 94 10.47 -8.55 15.02
N LEU A 95 10.04 -8.79 13.78
CA LEU A 95 9.55 -10.09 13.30
C LEU A 95 10.67 -10.99 12.77
N THR A 96 11.91 -10.53 12.73
CA THR A 96 13.09 -11.26 12.22
C THR A 96 12.95 -11.72 10.77
N VAL A 97 12.36 -10.87 9.92
CA VAL A 97 12.19 -11.14 8.48
C VAL A 97 12.92 -10.09 7.63
N GLY A 98 13.33 -10.47 6.42
CA GLY A 98 13.94 -9.53 5.48
C GLY A 98 12.92 -8.50 4.95
N TYR A 99 13.42 -7.31 4.59
CA TYR A 99 12.58 -6.24 4.04
C TYR A 99 12.11 -6.51 2.61
N GLY A 100 12.85 -7.34 1.88
CA GLY A 100 12.74 -7.42 0.42
C GLY A 100 13.40 -6.23 -0.27
N ASN A 101 13.18 -6.13 -1.58
CA ASN A 101 13.68 -5.05 -2.44
C ASN A 101 12.56 -4.07 -2.79
N ASN A 102 12.88 -3.00 -3.54
CA ASN A 102 11.93 -2.03 -4.07
C ASN A 102 11.07 -1.39 -2.97
N LEU A 103 11.72 -0.89 -1.93
CA LEU A 103 11.05 -0.36 -0.73
C LEU A 103 10.42 1.01 -0.96
N ASP A 104 10.93 1.78 -1.91
CA ASP A 104 10.44 3.10 -2.26
C ASP A 104 9.66 3.12 -3.57
N CYS A 105 8.97 4.23 -3.79
CA CYS A 105 8.28 4.53 -5.05
C CYS A 105 8.76 5.84 -5.68
N TYR A 106 10.00 6.26 -5.42
CA TYR A 106 10.49 7.59 -5.81
C TYR A 106 10.45 7.84 -7.30
N THR A 107 10.69 6.79 -8.09
CA THR A 107 10.72 6.81 -9.55
C THR A 107 9.53 6.09 -10.19
N GLN A 108 8.61 5.56 -9.38
CA GLN A 108 7.44 4.86 -9.89
C GLN A 108 6.37 5.86 -10.33
N GLN A 109 5.85 5.72 -11.55
CA GLN A 109 4.68 6.49 -11.97
C GLN A 109 3.46 6.07 -11.11
N PRO A 110 2.67 7.02 -10.59
CA PRO A 110 1.46 6.71 -9.84
C PRO A 110 0.49 5.82 -10.64
N PHE A 111 -0.23 4.93 -9.97
CA PHE A 111 -1.44 4.33 -10.56
C PHE A 111 -2.49 5.43 -10.80
N ALA A 112 -3.11 5.43 -11.98
CA ALA A 112 -4.19 6.34 -12.37
C ALA A 112 -5.57 5.75 -12.05
#